data_AF-A0A6L8H731-F1
#
_entry.id   AF-A0A6L8H731-F1
#
_cell.length_a   1.000
_cell.length_b   1.000
_cell.length_c   1.000
_cell.angle_alpha   90.00
_cell.angle_beta   90.00
_cell.angle_gamma   90.00
#
_symmetry.space_group_name_H-M   'P 1'
#
loop_
_entity.id
_entity.type
_entity.pdbx_description
1 polymer ?
#
loop_
_entity_poly.entity_id
_entity_poly.type
_entity_poly.pdbx_seq_one_letter_code
_entity_poly.pdbx_strand_id
1 'polypeptide(L)' 'MHPLAETIQARFPDGFMSAQEWRGDLAVMVKRESLHAIGRFLKDDPAMDCDYIVHVSSVDWPDEEERFEVVYEVYSIRHR' A
#
# COMPACT_ATOMS: atom_id res chain seq x y z
N MET A 1 3.39 -14.80 -3.26
CA MET A 1 3.16 -13.43 -2.77
C MET A 1 3.41 -12.52 -3.96
N HIS A 2 2.59 -11.49 -4.19
CA HIS A 2 2.75 -10.60 -5.34
C HIS A 2 4.17 -9.99 -5.39
N PRO A 3 4.85 -9.90 -6.54
CA PRO A 3 6.21 -9.37 -6.63
C PRO A 3 6.39 -7.96 -6.02
N LEU A 4 5.35 -7.12 -6.15
CA LEU A 4 5.32 -5.80 -5.51
C LEU A 4 5.31 -5.90 -3.97
N ALA A 5 4.52 -6.80 -3.40
CA ALA A 5 4.50 -7.00 -1.95
C ALA A 5 5.85 -7.49 -1.42
N GLU A 6 6.51 -8.41 -2.14
CA GLU A 6 7.87 -8.87 -1.80
C GLU A 6 8.88 -7.71 -1.84
N THR A 7 8.76 -6.83 -2.84
CA THR A 7 9.61 -5.64 -2.96
C THR A 7 9.39 -4.66 -1.81
N ILE A 8 8.14 -4.40 -1.43
CA ILE A 8 7.80 -3.53 -0.30
C ILE A 8 8.30 -4.15 1.01
N GLN A 9 8.08 -5.44 1.22
CA GLN A 9 8.56 -6.16 2.41
C GLN A 9 10.08 -6.09 2.53
N ALA A 10 10.82 -6.28 1.43
CA ALA A 10 12.28 -6.23 1.43
C ALA A 10 12.83 -4.81 1.69
N ARG A 11 12.20 -3.77 1.12
CA ARG A 11 12.64 -2.36 1.33
C ARG A 11 12.19 -1.77 2.67
N PHE A 12 11.05 -2.19 3.19
CA PHE A 12 10.42 -1.63 4.39
C PHE A 12 10.04 -2.72 5.39
N PRO A 13 11.01 -3.53 5.86
CA PRO A 13 10.73 -4.69 6.70
C PRO A 13 10.03 -4.33 8.01
N ASP A 14 10.39 -3.19 8.61
CA ASP A 14 9.77 -2.72 9.86
C ASP A 14 8.37 -2.13 9.66
N GLY A 15 8.05 -1.72 8.43
CA GLY A 15 6.81 -1.07 8.06
C GLY A 15 5.78 -2.00 7.43
N PHE A 16 6.21 -3.13 6.85
CA PHE A 16 5.33 -4.13 6.24
C PHE A 16 4.65 -4.98 7.31
N MET A 17 3.33 -5.13 7.24
CA MET A 17 2.57 -5.97 8.17
C MET A 17 2.04 -7.22 7.49
N SER A 18 1.33 -7.06 6.37
CA SER A 18 0.76 -8.17 5.60
C SER A 18 0.46 -7.74 4.17
N ALA A 19 0.19 -8.71 3.31
CA ALA A 19 -0.32 -8.47 1.97
C ALA A 19 -1.42 -9.48 1.65
N GLN A 20 -2.44 -9.01 0.93
CA GLN A 20 -3.53 -9.83 0.45
C GLN A 20 -3.76 -9.55 -1.03
N GLU A 21 -3.92 -10.62 -1.79
CA GLU A 21 -4.32 -10.56 -3.20
C GLU A 21 -5.77 -11.03 -3.30
N TRP A 22 -6.61 -10.23 -3.94
CA TRP A 22 -8.00 -10.59 -4.17
C TRP A 22 -8.48 -10.07 -5.52
N ARG A 23 -8.94 -11.00 -6.37
CA ARG A 23 -9.47 -10.71 -7.72
C ARG A 23 -8.56 -9.87 -8.62
N GLY A 24 -7.25 -9.99 -8.46
CA GLY A 24 -6.25 -9.29 -9.26
C GLY A 24 -5.75 -7.99 -8.64
N ASP A 25 -6.35 -7.56 -7.53
CA ASP A 25 -5.88 -6.40 -6.77
C ASP A 25 -4.98 -6.84 -5.62
N LEU A 26 -3.94 -6.03 -5.37
CA LEU A 26 -3.02 -6.20 -4.25
C LEU A 26 -3.32 -5.13 -3.18
N ALA A 27 -3.61 -5.58 -1.97
CA ALA A 27 -3.62 -4.74 -0.78
C ALA A 27 -2.39 -5.06 0.09
N VAL A 28 -1.66 -4.02 0.52
CA VAL A 28 -0.52 -4.15 1.43
C VAL A 28 -0.81 -3.35 2.70
N MET A 29 -0.89 -4.04 3.83
CA MET A 29 -1.05 -3.43 5.13
C MET A 29 0.31 -2.99 5.67
N VAL A 30 0.40 -1.74 6.11
CA VAL A 30 1.64 -1.12 6.55
C VAL A 30 1.44 -0.34 7.83
N LYS A 31 2.51 -0.18 8.60
CA LYS A 31 2.49 0.70 9.78
C LYS A 31 2.37 2.16 9.35
N ARG A 32 1.62 2.93 10.15
CA ARG A 32 1.32 4.36 9.91
C ARG A 32 2.59 5.19 9.68
N GLU A 33 3.62 4.95 10.48
CA GLU A 33 4.90 5.65 10.41
C GLU A 33 5.67 5.41 9.11
N SER A 34 5.41 4.31 8.41
CA SER A 34 6.07 3.95 7.16
C SER A 34 5.30 4.36 5.91
N LEU A 35 4.02 4.73 6.06
CA LEU A 35 3.11 5.06 4.96
C LEU A 35 3.71 6.08 3.97
N HIS A 36 4.25 7.20 4.48
CA HIS A 36 4.81 8.23 3.60
C HIS A 36 6.08 7.79 2.87
N ALA A 37 6.92 6.96 3.48
CA ALA A 37 8.13 6.46 2.84
C ALA A 37 7.78 5.45 1.73
N ILE A 38 6.82 4.57 2.00
CA ILE A 38 6.31 3.60 1.03
C ILE A 38 5.58 4.31 -0.11
N GLY A 39 4.73 5.29 0.18
CA GLY A 39 4.04 6.09 -0.82
C GLY A 39 5.00 6.86 -1.74
N ARG A 40 6.08 7.43 -1.20
CA ARG A 40 7.14 8.03 -2.01
C ARG A 40 7.84 7.01 -2.90
N PHE A 41 8.15 5.82 -2.38
CA PHE A 41 8.72 4.75 -3.20
C PHE A 41 7.79 4.36 -4.36
N LEU A 42 6.51 4.12 -4.09
CA LEU A 42 5.53 3.74 -5.11
C LEU A 42 5.39 4.81 -6.20
N LYS A 43 5.48 6.09 -5.82
CA LYS A 43 5.40 7.22 -6.74
C LYS A 43 6.69 7.44 -7.53
N ASP A 44 7.84 7.49 -6.85
CA ASP A 44 9.08 8.03 -7.41
C ASP A 44 9.96 6.94 -8.05
N ASP A 45 9.78 5.67 -7.72
CA ASP A 45 10.53 4.58 -8.35
C ASP A 45 9.98 4.31 -9.76
N PRO A 46 10.80 4.43 -10.84
CA PRO A 46 10.31 4.30 -12.22
C PRO A 46 9.73 2.92 -12.54
N ALA A 47 10.10 1.87 -11.79
CA ALA A 47 9.53 0.54 -11.96
C ALA A 47 8.09 0.46 -11.43
N MET A 48 7.73 1.34 -10.49
CA MET A 48 6.40 1.41 -9.88
C MET A 48 5.53 2.46 -10.57
N ASP A 49 6.04 3.70 -10.67
CA ASP A 49 5.42 4.86 -11.34
C ASP A 49 3.92 5.02 -10.99
N CYS A 50 3.56 4.80 -9.71
CA CYS A 50 2.21 4.96 -9.20
C CYS A 50 1.94 6.43 -8.85
N ASP A 51 1.97 7.30 -9.86
CA ASP A 51 1.84 8.75 -9.71
C ASP A 51 0.38 9.25 -9.70
N TYR A 52 -0.59 8.36 -9.92
CA TYR A 52 -2.01 8.65 -9.86
C TYR A 52 -2.62 8.15 -8.55
N ILE A 53 -3.09 9.08 -7.71
CA ILE A 53 -3.90 8.75 -6.52
C ILE A 53 -5.35 8.57 -6.94
N VAL A 54 -5.83 7.32 -6.91
CA VAL A 54 -7.19 6.97 -7.30
C VAL A 54 -8.15 7.45 -6.23
N HIS A 55 -7.85 7.14 -4.97
CA HIS A 55 -8.73 7.43 -3.84
C HIS A 55 -7.97 7.39 -2.51
N VAL A 56 -8.47 8.14 -1.52
CA VAL A 56 -8.10 8.01 -0.11
C VAL A 56 -9.37 7.87 0.67
N SER A 57 -9.50 6.77 1.41
CA SER A 57 -10.71 6.44 2.16
C SER A 57 -10.36 5.88 3.54
N SER A 58 -11.39 5.62 4.34
CA SER A 58 -11.23 4.97 5.64
C SER A 58 -12.34 3.96 5.89
N VAL A 59 -12.01 2.91 6.62
CA VAL A 59 -12.97 1.93 7.13
C VAL A 59 -13.06 2.09 8.65
N ASP A 60 -14.28 2.13 9.17
CA ASP A 60 -14.56 2.14 10.61
C ASP A 60 -14.82 0.70 11.06
N TRP A 61 -13.97 0.21 11.97
CA TRP A 61 -14.02 -1.09 12.63
C TRP A 61 -14.31 -0.89 14.13
N PRO A 62 -15.59 -0.79 14.55
CA PRO A 62 -15.95 -0.33 15.90
C PRO A 62 -15.45 -1.19 17.06
N ASP A 63 -15.19 -2.47 16.80
CA ASP A 63 -14.80 -3.46 17.80
C ASP A 63 -13.26 -3.63 17.91
N GLU A 64 -12.49 -2.98 17.03
CA GLU A 64 -11.02 -3.06 17.00
C GLU A 64 -10.38 -1.94 17.83
N GLU A 65 -9.23 -2.22 18.46
CA GLU A 65 -8.46 -1.21 19.20
C GLU A 65 -7.97 -0.09 18.26
N GLU A 66 -7.44 -0.48 17.10
CA GLU A 66 -7.17 0.43 15.98
C GLU A 66 -8.42 0.56 15.09
N ARG A 67 -9.40 1.33 15.60
CA ARG A 67 -10.74 1.47 15.01
C ARG A 67 -10.76 1.88 13.52
N PHE A 68 -9.85 2.75 13.10
CA PHE A 68 -9.89 3.30 11.74
C PHE A 68 -8.73 2.79 10.90
N GLU A 69 -9.08 2.09 9.83
CA GLU A 69 -8.15 1.81 8.74
C GLU A 69 -8.20 2.96 7.72
N VAL A 70 -7.05 3.38 7.21
CA VAL A 70 -6.98 4.38 6.13
C VAL A 70 -6.40 3.72 4.89
N VAL A 71 -7.17 3.72 3.82
CA VAL A 71 -6.83 3.04 2.57
C VAL A 71 -6.40 4.08 1.54
N TYR A 72 -5.22 3.87 0.97
CA TYR A 72 -4.69 4.66 -0.15
C TYR A 72 -4.70 3.79 -1.40
N GLU A 73 -5.51 4.16 -2.37
CA GLU A 73 -5.52 3.52 -3.68
C GLU A 73 -4.66 4.35 -4.63
N VAL A 74 -3.56 3.76 -5.10
CA VAL A 74 -2.62 4.37 -6.03
C VAL A 74 -2.45 3.48 -7.25
N TYR A 75 -2.17 4.10 -8.39
CA TYR A 75 -2.15 3.38 -9.67
C TYR A 75 -1.07 3.95 -10.59
N SER A 76 -0.45 3.06 -11.37
CA SER A 76 0.39 3.46 -12.48
C SER A 76 -0.39 3.41 -13.78
N ILE A 77 -0.66 4.58 -14.37
CA ILE A 77 -1.29 4.65 -15.70
C ILE A 77 -0.34 4.10 -16.78
N ARG A 78 0.97 4.19 -16.55
CA ARG A 78 2.00 3.83 -17.51
C ARG A 78 2.25 2.32 -17.60
N HIS A 79 2.14 1.60 -16.49
CA HIS A 79 2.45 0.17 -16.38
C HIS A 79 1.20 -0.73 -16.34
N ARG A 80 0.09 -0.29 -16.94
CA ARG A 80 -1.18 -1.05 -17.03
C ARG A 80 -1.07 -2.35 -17.83
#